data_AF-A0A9Q3CZ17-F1
#
_entry.id   AF-A0A9Q3CZ17-F1
#
_cell.length_a   1.000
_cell.length_b   1.000
_cell.length_c   1.000
_cell.angle_alpha   90.00
_cell.angle_beta   90.00
_cell.angle_gamma   90.00
#
_symmetry.space_group_name_H-M   'P 1'
#
loop_
_entity.id
_entity.type
_entity.pdbx_description
1 polymer ?
#
loop_
_entity_poly.entity_id
_entity_poly.type
_entity_poly.pdbx_seq_one_letter_code
_entity_poly.pdbx_strand_id
1 'polypeptide(L)'
;MLQPPTEGEFQTLELLLQNVHNVSRAHGYDVSSLRSSMTHNQIEIGCDRSGTPNPNKRPFKKVTSRNLDCPFRIYSRKYAKSTTWTLRVKNPEHSHNATENIMAHPAFRKFNEQETSQSAQISESLLMPRKIQAQLCTQRQSARPVILQDIYNQFKKIKKDKLQGRSPIDSLLDILKEENFVWSSARDSE
;
A
#
# COMPACT_ATOMS: atom_id res chain seq x y z
N MET A 1 0.11 15.89 20.48
CA MET A 1 -1.17 15.54 19.82
C MET A 1 -1.13 16.11 18.41
N LEU A 2 -1.64 15.39 17.40
CA LEU A 2 -1.77 15.92 16.04
C LEU A 2 -2.70 17.13 16.09
N GLN A 3 -2.25 18.31 15.64
CA GLN A 3 -3.23 19.34 15.30
C GLN A 3 -3.99 18.83 14.07
N PRO A 4 -5.32 18.69 14.15
CA PRO A 4 -6.08 18.19 13.02
C PRO A 4 -5.84 19.10 11.80
N PRO A 5 -5.77 18.53 10.58
CA PRO A 5 -5.62 19.35 9.39
C PRO A 5 -6.73 20.39 9.33
N THR A 6 -6.36 21.64 9.03
CA THR A 6 -7.30 22.76 8.97
C THR A 6 -8.49 22.38 8.09
N GLU A 7 -9.68 22.43 8.69
CA GLU A 7 -10.91 22.24 7.94
C GLU A 7 -11.04 23.33 6.88
N GLY A 8 -11.52 22.97 5.70
CA GLY A 8 -11.52 23.91 4.59
C GLY A 8 -12.00 23.32 3.29
N GLU A 9 -11.94 24.16 2.26
CA GLU A 9 -12.32 23.82 0.91
C GLU A 9 -11.09 23.69 0.02
N PHE A 10 -11.12 22.68 -0.85
CA PHE A 10 -10.05 22.37 -1.78
C PHE A 10 -10.62 22.29 -3.19
N GLN A 11 -9.91 22.82 -4.19
CA GLN A 11 -10.40 22.80 -5.57
C GLN A 11 -10.51 21.38 -6.12
N THR A 12 -9.54 20.52 -5.79
CA THR A 12 -9.49 19.13 -6.27
C THR A 12 -9.28 18.15 -5.11
N LEU A 13 -9.59 16.88 -5.38
CA LEU A 13 -9.36 15.80 -4.43
C LEU A 13 -7.86 15.58 -4.19
N GLU A 14 -7.03 15.76 -5.23
CA GLU A 14 -5.57 15.61 -5.10
C GLU A 14 -5.00 16.64 -4.13
N LEU A 15 -5.40 17.91 -4.25
CA LEU A 15 -4.95 18.98 -3.35
C LEU A 15 -5.38 18.73 -1.90
N LEU A 16 -6.62 18.26 -1.71
CA LEU A 16 -7.13 17.87 -0.40
C LEU A 16 -6.28 16.74 0.20
N LEU A 17 -6.06 15.66 -0.56
CA LEU A 17 -5.27 14.52 -0.10
C LEU A 17 -3.82 14.93 0.20
N GLN A 18 -3.23 15.77 -0.64
CA GLN A 18 -1.88 16.29 -0.42
C GLN A 18 -1.79 17.10 0.87
N ASN A 19 -2.76 17.97 1.15
CA ASN A 19 -2.82 18.72 2.40
C ASN A 19 -2.90 17.80 3.63
N VAL A 20 -3.83 16.84 3.62
CA VAL A 20 -4.00 15.89 4.74
C VAL A 20 -2.75 15.07 4.95
N HIS A 21 -2.15 14.56 3.88
CA HIS A 21 -0.89 13.83 3.96
C HIS A 21 0.21 14.73 4.53
N ASN A 22 0.42 15.94 4.03
CA ASN A 22 1.48 16.83 4.52
C ASN A 22 1.35 17.11 6.01
N VAL A 23 0.14 17.45 6.49
CA VAL A 23 -0.10 17.70 7.92
C VAL A 23 0.14 16.44 8.76
N SER A 24 -0.41 15.29 8.34
CA SER A 24 -0.24 14.04 9.08
C SER A 24 1.23 13.65 9.21
N ARG A 25 1.97 13.76 8.10
CA ARG A 25 3.38 13.37 8.01
C ARG A 25 4.29 14.29 8.81
N ALA A 26 4.02 15.60 8.80
CA ALA A 26 4.75 16.57 9.61
C ALA A 26 4.67 16.25 11.12
N HIS A 27 3.61 15.57 11.54
CA HIS A 27 3.39 15.16 12.93
C HIS A 27 3.70 13.69 13.20
N GLY A 28 4.35 12.97 12.27
CA GLY A 28 4.74 11.57 12.45
C GLY A 28 3.60 10.55 12.35
N TYR A 29 2.51 10.91 11.65
CA TYR A 29 1.40 10.04 11.31
C TYR A 29 1.31 9.81 9.80
N ASP A 30 0.60 8.76 9.41
CA ASP A 30 0.20 8.52 8.02
C ASP A 30 -1.29 8.22 7.95
N VAL A 31 -1.88 8.51 6.79
CA VAL A 31 -3.32 8.35 6.56
C VAL A 31 -3.57 7.58 5.27
N SER A 32 -4.74 6.95 5.18
CA SER A 32 -5.17 6.21 4.01
C SER A 32 -6.67 6.36 3.80
N SER A 33 -7.12 6.19 2.55
CA SER A 33 -8.54 6.10 2.24
C SER A 33 -9.09 4.82 2.86
N LEU A 34 -10.11 4.96 3.72
CA LEU A 34 -10.83 3.85 4.30
C LEU A 34 -12.02 3.45 3.43
N ARG A 35 -12.74 4.47 2.93
CA ARG A 35 -13.92 4.30 2.09
C ARG A 35 -13.97 5.44 1.10
N SER A 36 -14.31 5.14 -0.14
CA SER A 36 -14.52 6.14 -1.18
C SER A 36 -15.73 5.78 -2.02
N SER A 37 -16.56 6.77 -2.33
CA SER A 37 -17.69 6.65 -3.24
C SER A 37 -17.55 7.72 -4.33
N MET A 38 -17.31 7.26 -5.56
CA MET A 38 -17.29 8.13 -6.74
C MET A 38 -18.70 8.65 -7.05
N THR A 39 -19.73 7.81 -6.87
CA THR A 39 -21.13 8.19 -7.12
C THR A 39 -21.60 9.33 -6.22
N HIS A 40 -21.18 9.33 -4.96
CA HIS A 40 -21.56 10.37 -4.00
C HIS A 40 -20.51 11.46 -3.82
N ASN A 41 -19.40 11.38 -4.57
CA ASN A 41 -18.21 12.23 -4.41
C ASN A 41 -17.78 12.38 -2.95
N GLN A 42 -17.57 11.25 -2.28
CA GLN A 42 -17.24 11.17 -0.86
C GLN A 42 -16.02 10.30 -0.62
N ILE A 43 -15.22 10.69 0.36
CA ILE A 43 -14.09 9.90 0.84
C ILE A 43 -13.98 10.03 2.35
N GLU A 44 -13.78 8.90 3.01
CA GLU A 44 -13.46 8.81 4.42
C GLU A 44 -11.98 8.39 4.52
N ILE A 45 -11.20 9.25 5.16
CA ILE A 45 -9.76 9.10 5.35
C ILE A 45 -9.55 8.79 6.82
N GLY A 46 -8.63 7.88 7.13
CA GLY A 46 -8.26 7.56 8.51
C GLY A 46 -6.78 7.23 8.64
N CYS A 47 -6.34 7.03 9.87
CA CYS A 47 -4.96 6.68 10.17
C CYS A 47 -4.56 5.36 9.49
N ASP A 48 -3.29 5.21 9.08
CA ASP A 48 -2.75 3.96 8.52
C ASP A 48 -2.89 2.74 9.46
N ARG A 49 -3.13 2.99 10.76
CA ARG A 49 -3.37 1.97 11.80
C ARG A 49 -4.84 1.81 12.21
N SER A 50 -5.78 2.35 11.44
CA SER A 50 -7.21 2.36 11.77
C SER A 50 -7.92 1.00 11.66
N GLY A 51 -7.30 0.00 11.03
CA GLY A 51 -7.90 -1.32 10.91
C GLY A 51 -7.98 -2.02 12.26
N THR A 52 -8.76 -3.09 12.32
CA THR A 52 -8.76 -4.03 13.44
C THR A 52 -7.88 -5.24 13.11
N PRO A 53 -7.10 -5.78 14.07
CA PRO A 53 -6.52 -7.11 13.92
C PRO A 53 -7.64 -8.13 13.74
N ASN A 54 -7.55 -9.01 12.75
CA ASN A 54 -8.54 -10.07 12.56
C ASN A 54 -8.22 -11.23 13.52
N PRO A 55 -9.03 -11.47 14.57
CA PRO A 55 -8.76 -12.52 15.56
C PRO A 55 -8.93 -13.93 14.96
N ASN A 56 -9.72 -14.06 13.90
CA ASN A 56 -10.05 -15.34 13.26
C ASN A 56 -9.06 -15.75 12.18
N LYS A 57 -8.17 -14.84 11.75
CA LYS A 57 -7.01 -15.21 10.93
C LYS A 57 -6.03 -15.95 11.84
N ARG A 58 -6.15 -17.28 11.91
CA ARG A 58 -5.07 -18.15 12.40
C ARG A 58 -3.89 -17.94 11.46
N PRO A 59 -2.86 -17.19 11.85
CA PRO A 59 -1.80 -16.92 10.92
C PRO A 59 -0.91 -18.17 10.92
N PHE A 60 -0.60 -18.71 9.73
CA PHE A 60 0.38 -19.80 9.59
C PHE A 60 1.78 -19.43 10.16
N LYS A 61 1.99 -18.16 10.55
CA LYS A 61 3.16 -17.60 11.23
C LYS A 61 2.72 -16.60 12.30
N LYS A 62 3.45 -16.44 13.41
CA LYS A 62 3.20 -15.35 14.38
C LYS A 62 3.46 -13.99 13.72
N VAL A 63 2.44 -13.37 13.14
CA VAL A 63 2.52 -12.03 12.56
C VAL A 63 1.79 -11.06 13.47
N THR A 64 2.52 -10.09 14.03
CA THR A 64 1.93 -8.97 14.76
C THR A 64 1.27 -8.02 13.76
N SER A 65 -0.01 -7.71 13.98
CA SER A 65 -0.71 -6.72 13.16
C SER A 65 -0.23 -5.31 13.49
N ARG A 66 -0.14 -4.42 12.49
CA ARG A 66 0.11 -2.98 12.69
C ARG A 66 -1.15 -2.20 13.07
N ASN A 67 -2.30 -2.83 12.87
CA ASN A 67 -3.61 -2.27 13.12
C ASN A 67 -3.82 -2.09 14.63
N LEU A 68 -4.19 -0.88 15.05
CA LEU A 68 -4.40 -0.50 16.45
C LEU A 68 -5.82 0.00 16.70
N ASP A 69 -6.75 -0.25 15.76
CA ASP A 69 -8.12 0.26 15.80
C ASP A 69 -8.17 1.78 16.06
N CYS A 70 -7.25 2.50 15.42
CA CYS A 70 -7.11 3.94 15.63
C CYS A 70 -8.39 4.67 15.20
N PRO A 71 -9.00 5.51 16.08
CA PRO A 71 -10.31 6.11 15.83
C PRO A 71 -10.25 7.39 14.99
N PHE A 72 -9.05 7.87 14.64
CA PHE A 72 -8.85 9.08 13.83
C PHE A 72 -9.59 9.00 12.48
N ARG A 73 -10.47 9.96 12.20
CA ARG A 73 -11.28 10.00 10.97
C ARG A 73 -11.44 11.41 10.44
N ILE A 74 -11.21 11.54 9.14
CA ILE A 74 -11.54 12.72 8.33
C ILE A 74 -12.58 12.30 7.30
N TYR A 75 -13.54 13.18 7.07
CA TYR A 75 -14.54 13.01 6.04
C TYR A 75 -14.41 14.13 5.03
N SER A 76 -14.52 13.79 3.75
CA SER A 76 -14.47 14.76 2.68
C SER A 76 -15.54 14.48 1.65
N ARG A 77 -16.17 15.54 1.17
CA ARG A 77 -17.28 15.47 0.22
C ARG A 77 -17.23 16.64 -0.74
N LYS A 78 -17.54 16.38 -2.00
CA LYS A 78 -17.90 17.42 -2.98
C LYS A 78 -19.41 17.42 -3.18
N TYR A 79 -20.04 18.55 -2.88
CA TYR A 79 -21.48 18.73 -3.06
C TYR A 79 -21.81 18.98 -4.53
N ALA A 80 -22.98 18.54 -5.01
CA ALA A 80 -23.35 18.64 -6.43
C ALA A 80 -23.35 20.08 -6.98
N LYS A 81 -23.66 21.06 -6.13
CA LYS A 81 -23.64 22.50 -6.48
C LYS A 81 -22.29 23.17 -6.21
N SER A 82 -21.35 22.46 -5.59
CA SER A 82 -20.03 23.01 -5.26
C SER A 82 -18.99 22.56 -6.29
N THR A 83 -18.09 23.47 -6.63
CA THR A 83 -16.89 23.14 -7.41
C THR A 83 -15.79 22.56 -6.51
N THR A 84 -15.85 22.78 -5.20
CA THR A 84 -14.83 22.43 -4.20
C THR A 84 -15.17 21.18 -3.39
N TRP A 85 -14.13 20.56 -2.87
CA TRP A 85 -14.17 19.50 -1.87
C TRP A 85 -14.09 20.09 -0.47
N THR A 86 -15.06 19.79 0.37
CA THR A 86 -15.05 20.17 1.78
C THR A 86 -14.38 19.08 2.61
N LEU A 87 -13.40 19.46 3.43
CA LEU A 87 -12.77 18.60 4.43
C LEU A 87 -13.36 18.89 5.83
N ARG A 88 -13.74 17.84 6.56
CA ARG A 88 -14.18 17.92 7.96
C ARG A 88 -13.55 16.82 8.79
N VAL A 89 -13.16 17.15 10.01
CA VAL A 89 -12.58 16.20 10.95
C VAL A 89 -13.73 15.57 11.72
N LYS A 90 -13.93 14.25 11.56
CA LYS A 90 -14.96 13.52 12.31
C LYS A 90 -14.47 13.15 13.70
N ASN A 91 -13.21 12.73 13.80
CA ASN A 91 -12.57 12.40 15.06
C ASN A 91 -11.07 12.72 14.98
N PRO A 92 -10.57 13.67 15.79
CA PRO A 92 -9.16 14.06 15.80
C PRO A 92 -8.27 13.11 16.63
N GLU A 93 -8.85 12.21 17.43
CA GLU A 93 -8.11 11.41 18.40
C GLU A 93 -7.36 10.23 17.79
N HIS A 94 -6.17 9.96 18.31
CA HIS A 94 -5.37 8.78 17.99
C HIS A 94 -5.23 7.88 19.22
N SER A 95 -5.39 6.57 19.05
CA SER A 95 -5.13 5.58 20.10
C SER A 95 -3.64 5.28 20.31
N HIS A 96 -2.75 5.99 19.61
CA HIS A 96 -1.32 5.74 19.64
C HIS A 96 -0.50 7.01 19.39
N ASN A 97 0.74 6.97 19.84
CA ASN A 97 1.71 8.03 19.63
C ASN A 97 2.14 8.10 18.16
N ALA A 98 2.60 9.29 17.77
CA ALA A 98 3.31 9.51 16.51
C ALA A 98 4.55 8.61 16.42
N THR A 99 4.94 8.25 15.20
CA THR A 99 6.20 7.54 15.00
C THR A 99 7.33 8.53 14.76
N GLU A 100 8.44 8.38 15.47
CA GLU A 100 9.66 9.17 15.24
C GLU A 100 10.25 8.89 13.85
N ASN A 101 10.28 7.61 13.46
CA ASN A 101 10.76 7.19 12.17
C ASN A 101 9.61 7.11 11.16
N ILE A 102 9.55 8.10 10.27
CA ILE A 102 8.60 8.15 9.16
C ILE A 102 8.68 6.88 8.28
N MET A 103 9.87 6.29 8.15
CA MET A 103 10.06 5.05 7.41
C MET A 103 9.42 3.84 8.09
N ALA A 104 8.87 3.94 9.30
CA ALA A 104 8.02 2.88 9.82
C ALA A 104 6.72 2.75 9.01
N HIS A 105 6.25 3.82 8.37
CA HIS A 105 5.04 3.83 7.57
C HIS A 105 5.30 3.27 6.15
N PRO A 106 4.60 2.19 5.71
CA PRO A 106 4.86 1.54 4.43
C PRO A 106 4.62 2.45 3.23
N ALA A 107 3.72 3.43 3.35
CA ALA A 107 3.46 4.39 2.29
C ALA A 107 4.73 5.14 1.85
N PHE A 108 5.64 5.44 2.78
CA PHE A 108 6.90 6.12 2.49
C PHE A 108 7.96 5.21 1.88
N ARG A 109 7.83 3.90 2.07
CA ARG A 109 8.75 2.92 1.46
C ARG A 109 8.27 2.41 0.11
N LYS A 110 7.08 2.82 -0.35
CA LYS A 110 6.52 2.44 -1.66
C LYS A 110 7.46 2.77 -2.81
N PHE A 111 7.56 1.85 -3.76
CA PHE A 111 8.36 2.05 -4.96
C PHE A 111 7.67 3.12 -5.83
N ASN A 112 8.45 4.06 -6.37
CA ASN A 112 7.95 4.93 -7.43
C ASN A 112 7.89 4.16 -8.77
N GLU A 113 7.43 4.82 -9.83
CA GLU A 113 7.28 4.18 -11.13
C GLU A 113 8.62 3.72 -11.72
N GLN A 114 9.65 4.56 -11.66
CA GLN A 114 10.98 4.22 -12.14
C GLN A 114 11.58 3.01 -11.40
N GLU A 115 11.49 3.00 -10.07
CA GLU A 115 11.96 1.90 -9.22
C GLU A 115 11.13 0.63 -9.45
N THR A 116 9.84 0.78 -9.75
CA THR A 116 8.98 -0.34 -10.12
C THR A 116 9.45 -0.98 -11.42
N SER A 117 9.69 -0.18 -12.45
CA SER A 117 10.22 -0.65 -13.74
C SER A 117 11.61 -1.30 -13.59
N GLN A 118 12.50 -0.69 -12.82
CA GLN A 118 13.80 -1.28 -12.50
C GLN A 118 13.65 -2.61 -11.75
N SER A 119 12.76 -2.68 -10.76
CA SER A 119 12.52 -3.93 -10.01
C SER A 119 11.95 -5.05 -10.91
N ALA A 120 11.17 -4.72 -11.94
CA ALA A 120 10.66 -5.67 -12.91
C ALA A 120 11.79 -6.25 -13.77
N GLN A 121 12.63 -5.40 -14.35
CA GLN A 121 13.82 -5.83 -15.10
C GLN A 121 14.74 -6.70 -14.24
N ILE A 122 14.96 -6.27 -13.00
CA ILE A 122 15.86 -6.98 -12.09
C ILE A 122 15.25 -8.33 -11.66
N SER A 123 13.93 -8.41 -11.46
CA SER A 123 13.25 -9.67 -11.12
C SER A 123 13.46 -10.77 -12.15
N GLU A 124 13.76 -10.41 -13.40
CA GLU A 124 14.07 -11.33 -14.50
C GLU A 124 15.54 -11.74 -14.50
N SER A 125 16.43 -10.87 -14.03
CA SER A 125 17.89 -11.03 -14.11
C SER A 125 18.54 -11.97 -13.08
N LEU A 126 17.77 -12.81 -12.36
CA LEU A 126 18.25 -13.69 -11.27
C LEU A 126 19.08 -12.99 -10.17
N LEU A 127 19.05 -11.67 -10.09
CA LEU A 127 19.79 -10.91 -9.10
C LEU A 127 19.21 -11.12 -7.70
N MET A 128 20.10 -11.32 -6.74
CA MET A 128 19.73 -11.51 -5.34
C MET A 128 19.06 -10.25 -4.77
N PRO A 129 17.91 -10.36 -4.07
CA PRO A 129 17.19 -9.21 -3.49
C PRO A 129 18.04 -8.25 -2.66
N ARG A 130 19.09 -8.76 -1.99
CA ARG A 130 20.05 -7.94 -1.22
C ARG A 130 20.84 -6.95 -2.09
N LYS A 131 21.23 -7.34 -3.30
CA LYS A 131 21.95 -6.44 -4.23
C LYS A 131 21.05 -5.29 -4.67
N ILE A 132 19.79 -5.59 -4.93
CA ILE A 132 18.75 -4.61 -5.29
C ILE A 132 18.55 -3.61 -4.16
N GLN A 133 18.46 -4.10 -2.92
CA GLN A 133 18.33 -3.25 -1.75
C GLN A 133 19.49 -2.25 -1.65
N ALA A 134 20.74 -2.72 -1.79
CA ALA A 134 21.92 -1.87 -1.72
C ALA A 134 21.91 -0.80 -2.83
N GLN A 135 21.56 -1.19 -4.05
CA GLN A 135 21.45 -0.26 -5.19
C GLN A 135 20.37 0.81 -4.94
N LEU A 136 19.17 0.41 -4.53
CA LEU A 136 18.07 1.35 -4.25
C LEU A 136 18.40 2.28 -3.08
N CYS A 137 19.03 1.78 -2.02
CA CYS A 137 19.46 2.61 -0.90
C CYS A 137 20.50 3.66 -1.34
N THR A 138 21.42 3.28 -2.23
CA THR A 138 22.43 4.20 -2.80
C THR A 138 21.76 5.28 -3.65
N GLN A 139 20.86 4.88 -4.57
CA GLN A 139 20.13 5.81 -5.44
C GLN A 139 19.26 6.80 -4.64
N ARG A 140 18.66 6.34 -3.54
CA ARG A 140 17.80 7.15 -2.66
C ARG A 140 18.57 7.99 -1.64
N GLN A 141 19.90 7.99 -1.68
CA GLN A 141 20.77 8.76 -0.76
C GLN A 141 20.43 8.51 0.73
N SER A 142 20.06 7.28 1.09
CA SER A 142 19.65 6.86 2.45
C SER A 142 18.47 7.60 3.11
N ALA A 143 17.86 8.60 2.49
CA ALA A 143 16.70 9.31 3.03
C ALA A 143 15.44 8.42 3.11
N ARG A 144 15.40 7.33 2.33
CA ARG A 144 14.25 6.44 2.18
C ARG A 144 14.65 4.96 2.09
N PRO A 145 15.19 4.39 3.19
CA PRO A 145 15.68 3.02 3.21
C PRO A 145 14.60 2.01 2.79
N VAL A 146 14.98 1.09 1.89
CA VAL A 146 14.17 -0.07 1.51
C VAL A 146 14.48 -1.21 2.47
N ILE A 147 13.47 -1.92 2.96
CA ILE A 147 13.67 -3.20 3.65
C ILE A 147 13.47 -4.37 2.69
N LEU A 148 14.17 -5.49 2.92
CA LEU A 148 14.07 -6.69 2.07
C LEU A 148 12.63 -7.15 1.86
N GLN A 149 11.79 -7.04 2.90
CA GLN A 149 10.38 -7.41 2.81
C GLN A 149 9.63 -6.61 1.74
N ASP A 150 9.95 -5.33 1.56
CA ASP A 150 9.30 -4.50 0.54
C ASP A 150 9.71 -4.94 -0.88
N ILE A 151 10.95 -5.40 -1.06
CA ILE A 151 11.43 -5.99 -2.33
C ILE A 151 10.69 -7.29 -2.64
N TYR A 152 10.57 -8.19 -1.65
CA TYR A 152 9.80 -9.42 -1.83
C TYR A 152 8.33 -9.15 -2.14
N ASN A 153 7.72 -8.17 -1.47
CA ASN A 153 6.35 -7.76 -1.74
C ASN A 153 6.21 -7.20 -3.17
N GLN A 154 7.19 -6.43 -3.63
CA GLN A 154 7.24 -5.88 -4.99
C GLN A 154 7.37 -6.99 -6.04
N PHE A 155 8.25 -7.97 -5.82
CA PHE A 155 8.38 -9.13 -6.69
C PHE A 155 7.11 -9.97 -6.75
N LYS A 156 6.46 -10.16 -5.60
CA LYS A 156 5.16 -10.83 -5.56
C LYS A 156 4.10 -10.07 -6.37
N LYS A 157 4.11 -8.73 -6.33
CA LYS A 157 3.22 -7.90 -7.13
C LYS A 157 3.51 -8.05 -8.63
N ILE A 158 4.77 -7.92 -9.05
CA ILE A 158 5.19 -8.12 -10.45
C ILE A 158 4.77 -9.49 -10.96
N LYS A 159 5.01 -10.56 -10.17
CA LYS A 159 4.61 -11.91 -10.54
C LYS A 159 3.09 -12.04 -10.68
N LYS A 160 2.32 -11.45 -9.76
CA LYS A 160 0.85 -11.45 -9.83
C LYS A 160 0.36 -10.73 -11.08
N ASP A 161 0.95 -9.58 -11.40
CA ASP A 161 0.58 -8.77 -12.55
C ASP A 161 0.89 -9.51 -13.87
N LYS A 162 2.05 -10.19 -13.96
CA LYS A 162 2.41 -11.07 -15.09
C LYS A 162 1.44 -12.22 -15.29
N LEU A 163 0.96 -12.83 -14.20
CA LEU A 163 0.02 -13.95 -14.27
C LEU A 163 -1.41 -13.51 -14.57
N GLN A 164 -1.73 -12.20 -14.51
CA GLN A 164 -3.06 -11.65 -14.78
C GLN A 164 -4.20 -12.36 -14.01
N GLY A 165 -3.91 -12.87 -12.80
CA GLY A 165 -4.86 -13.61 -11.97
C GLY A 165 -4.90 -15.13 -12.18
N ARG A 166 -4.15 -15.67 -13.15
CA ARG A 166 -3.96 -17.13 -13.33
C ARG A 166 -3.07 -17.72 -12.24
N SER A 167 -3.23 -19.02 -11.96
CA SER A 167 -2.27 -19.70 -11.09
C SER A 167 -0.95 -19.93 -11.84
N PRO A 168 0.19 -20.02 -11.14
CA PRO A 168 1.46 -20.37 -11.78
C PRO A 168 1.41 -21.71 -12.53
N ILE A 169 0.60 -22.65 -12.06
CA ILE A 169 0.43 -23.96 -12.69
C ILE A 169 -0.36 -23.81 -13.99
N ASP A 170 -1.44 -23.03 -14.00
CA ASP A 170 -2.22 -22.80 -15.23
C ASP A 170 -1.35 -22.14 -16.31
N SER A 171 -0.61 -21.09 -15.94
CA SER A 171 0.31 -20.44 -16.89
C SER A 171 1.41 -21.38 -17.39
N LEU A 172 1.90 -22.29 -16.55
CA LEU A 172 2.85 -23.31 -16.97
C LEU A 172 2.21 -24.29 -17.96
N LEU A 173 1.00 -24.77 -17.68
CA LEU A 173 0.27 -25.69 -18.54
C LEU A 173 -0.05 -25.08 -19.91
N ASP A 174 -0.35 -23.78 -19.97
CA ASP A 174 -0.55 -23.07 -21.23
C ASP A 174 0.74 -23.04 -22.07
N ILE A 175 1.88 -22.72 -21.46
CA ILE A 175 3.19 -22.74 -22.14
C ILE A 175 3.52 -24.15 -22.64
N LEU A 176 3.29 -25.18 -21.82
CA LEU A 176 3.53 -26.57 -22.21
C LEU A 176 2.65 -27.00 -23.39
N LYS A 177 1.40 -26.52 -23.47
CA LYS A 177 0.52 -26.74 -24.64
C LYS A 177 1.08 -26.06 -25.88
N GLU A 178 1.45 -24.78 -25.77
CA GLU A 178 1.96 -23.98 -26.88
C GLU A 178 3.24 -24.59 -27.47
N GLU A 179 4.12 -25.14 -26.62
CA GLU A 179 5.35 -25.80 -27.03
C GLU A 179 5.18 -27.29 -27.40
N ASN A 180 3.93 -27.78 -27.50
CA ASN A 180 3.59 -29.18 -27.82
C ASN A 180 4.24 -30.23 -26.89
N PHE A 181 4.50 -29.85 -25.63
CA PHE A 181 4.94 -30.82 -24.64
C PHE A 181 3.82 -31.80 -24.31
N VAL A 182 4.17 -33.09 -24.21
CA VAL A 182 3.25 -34.13 -23.75
C VAL A 182 3.47 -34.30 -22.25
N TRP A 183 2.43 -34.11 -21.45
CA TRP A 183 2.45 -34.38 -20.01
C TRP A 183 1.24 -35.21 -19.58
N SER A 184 1.40 -35.98 -18.50
CA SER A 184 0.31 -36.68 -17.83
C SER A 184 0.22 -36.21 -16.37
N SER A 185 -0.98 -36.19 -15.81
CA SER A 185 -1.23 -35.91 -14.40
C SER A 185 -1.91 -37.10 -13.76
N ALA A 186 -1.36 -37.61 -12.66
CA ALA A 186 -2.03 -38.58 -11.79
C ALA A 186 -2.61 -37.85 -10.57
N ARG A 187 -3.80 -38.25 -10.14
CA ARG A 187 -4.29 -37.90 -8.80
C ARG A 187 -3.85 -39.03 -7.87
N ASP A 188 -3.16 -38.69 -6.78
CA ASP A 188 -2.90 -39.65 -5.72
C ASP A 188 -4.24 -40.18 -5.20
N SER A 189 -4.35 -41.50 -5.08
CA SER A 189 -5.53 -42.17 -4.53
C SER A 189 -5.73 -41.73 -3.08
N GLU A 190 -6.97 -41.42 -2.68
CA GLU A 190 -7.33 -41.06 -1.30
C GLU A 190 -6.91 -42.10 -0.25
#